data_AF-A0A352SUM5-F1
#
_entry.id   AF-A0A352SUM5-F1
#
_cell.length_a   1.000
_cell.length_b   1.000
_cell.length_c   1.000
_cell.angle_alpha   90.00
_cell.angle_beta   90.00
_cell.angle_gamma   90.00
#
_symmetry.space_group_name_H-M   'P 1'
#
loop_
_entity.id
_entity.type
_entity.pdbx_description
1 polymer ?
#
loop_
_entity_poly.entity_id
_entity_poly.type
_entity_poly.pdbx_seq_one_letter_code
_entity_poly.pdbx_strand_id
1 'polypeptide(L)' 'TSKDVEQSAVVTPLRQMAEVPSLGTGRIHLEQNGETKQDADLSQMVWSVPEIIADLSTMYTLQQGDLIYMGTPA' A
#
# COMPACT_ATOMS: atom_id res chain seq x y z
N THR A 1 -1.75 -14.72 -14.63
CA THR A 1 -0.37 -14.50 -15.07
C THR A 1 0.01 -13.03 -15.24
N SER A 2 -0.88 -12.05 -15.05
CA SER A 2 -0.56 -10.64 -15.35
C SER A 2 0.10 -9.83 -14.22
N LYS A 3 0.07 -10.31 -12.96
CA LYS A 3 0.52 -9.55 -11.78
C LYS A 3 1.79 -10.11 -11.11
N ASP A 4 2.06 -11.40 -11.30
CA ASP A 4 3.17 -12.12 -10.65
C ASP A 4 4.29 -12.38 -11.65
N VAL A 5 4.93 -11.32 -12.11
CA VAL A 5 6.08 -11.37 -13.03
C VAL A 5 7.31 -10.77 -12.34
N GLU A 6 8.48 -11.02 -12.91
CA GLU A 6 9.73 -10.49 -12.36
C GLU A 6 9.67 -8.95 -12.24
N GLN A 7 10.16 -8.42 -11.12
CA GLN A 7 10.21 -6.98 -10.83
C GLN A 7 8.84 -6.26 -10.81
N SER A 8 7.71 -6.98 -10.65
CA SER A 8 6.38 -6.36 -10.66
C SER A 8 5.98 -5.65 -9.36
N ALA A 9 6.68 -5.92 -8.24
CA ALA A 9 6.38 -5.39 -6.92
C ALA A 9 7.49 -4.46 -6.45
N VAL A 10 7.37 -3.17 -6.77
CA VAL A 10 8.34 -2.14 -6.38
C VAL A 10 8.05 -1.67 -4.96
N VAL A 11 9.09 -1.61 -4.13
CA VAL A 11 9.00 -1.17 -2.73
C VAL A 11 10.13 -0.19 -2.40
N THR A 12 9.81 0.85 -1.64
CA THR A 12 10.80 1.80 -1.10
C THR A 12 11.51 1.21 0.12
N PRO A 13 12.55 1.86 0.68
CA PRO A 13 13.04 1.50 2.00
C PRO A 13 11.92 1.49 3.05
N LEU A 14 11.97 0.52 3.96
CA LEU A 14 10.99 0.39 5.03
C LEU A 14 11.16 1.52 6.06
N ARG A 15 10.04 2.01 6.58
CA ARG A 15 9.97 3.01 7.66
C ARG A 15 9.55 2.32 8.94
N GLN A 16 10.11 2.73 10.07
CA GLN A 16 9.63 2.23 11.37
C GLN A 16 8.22 2.76 11.63
N MET A 17 7.34 1.93 12.18
CA MET A 17 5.96 2.32 12.45
C MET A 17 5.86 3.55 13.37
N ALA A 18 6.79 3.71 14.32
CA ALA A 18 6.87 4.86 15.20
C ALA A 18 7.13 6.20 14.46
N GLU A 19 7.65 6.15 13.24
CA GLU A 19 7.95 7.31 12.38
C GLU A 19 6.86 7.57 11.32
N VAL A 20 5.78 6.77 11.32
CA VAL A 20 4.66 6.90 10.39
C VAL A 20 3.60 7.80 11.03
N PRO A 21 3.36 9.02 10.50
CA PRO A 21 2.46 9.98 11.16
C PRO A 21 0.99 9.55 11.18
N SER A 22 0.55 8.82 10.15
CA SER A 22 -0.83 8.34 10.02
C SER A 22 -0.89 7.17 9.04
N LEU A 23 -1.82 6.25 9.28
CA LEU A 23 -2.18 5.16 8.36
C LEU A 23 -3.47 5.42 7.58
N GLY A 24 -4.21 6.48 7.92
CA GLY A 24 -5.51 6.79 7.32
C GLY A 24 -5.56 8.14 6.60
N THR A 25 -4.50 8.93 6.66
CA THR A 25 -4.41 10.24 5.99
C THR A 25 -2.99 10.46 5.49
N GLY A 26 -2.84 11.13 4.36
CA GLY A 26 -1.54 11.45 3.80
C GLY A 26 -1.55 11.34 2.28
N ARG A 27 -0.84 12.24 1.61
CA ARG A 27 -0.77 12.27 0.16
C ARG A 27 0.08 11.11 -0.37
N ILE A 28 -0.46 10.39 -1.34
CA ILE A 28 0.26 9.43 -2.19
C ILE A 28 0.11 9.89 -3.64
N HIS A 29 1.22 9.93 -4.38
CA HIS A 29 1.22 10.39 -5.77
C HIS A 29 2.28 9.65 -6.58
N LEU A 30 2.10 9.64 -7.89
CA LEU A 30 3.03 9.11 -8.87
C LEU A 30 3.21 10.11 -9.99
N GLU A 31 4.47 10.43 -10.29
CA GLU A 31 4.84 11.24 -11.45
C GLU A 31 5.54 10.36 -12.49
N GLN A 32 5.19 10.55 -13.75
CA GLN A 32 5.90 9.98 -14.89
C GLN A 32 6.56 11.12 -15.65
N ASN A 33 7.89 11.15 -15.65
CA ASN A 33 8.67 12.21 -16.31
C ASN A 33 8.27 13.64 -15.88
N GLY A 34 7.93 13.82 -14.60
CA GLY A 34 7.51 15.11 -14.05
C GLY A 34 6.03 15.46 -14.28
N GLU A 35 5.24 14.58 -14.90
CA GLU A 35 3.80 14.75 -15.04
C GLU A 35 3.07 13.85 -14.04
N THR A 36 2.20 14.44 -13.20
CA THR A 36 1.39 13.67 -12.24
C THR A 36 0.40 12.76 -12.96
N LYS A 37 0.48 11.45 -12.68
CA LYS A 37 -0.43 10.43 -13.23
C LYS A 37 -1.39 9.86 -12.20
N GLN A 38 -1.01 9.87 -10.93
CA GLN A 38 -1.86 9.49 -9.80
C GLN A 38 -1.64 10.47 -8.66
N ASP A 39 -2.70 10.86 -7.96
CA ASP A 39 -2.65 11.77 -6.82
C ASP A 39 -3.89 11.59 -5.93
N ALA A 40 -3.68 11.19 -4.68
CA ALA A 40 -4.77 10.96 -3.74
C ALA A 40 -4.32 11.12 -2.29
N ASP A 41 -5.30 11.17 -1.39
CA ASP A 41 -5.07 11.03 0.06
C ASP A 41 -5.47 9.62 0.51
N LEU A 42 -4.72 9.06 1.48
CA LEU A 42 -5.06 7.78 2.11
C LEU A 42 -6.46 7.75 2.73
N SER A 43 -7.04 8.91 3.06
CA SER A 43 -8.42 9.01 3.55
C SER A 43 -9.48 8.57 2.54
N GLN A 44 -9.09 8.43 1.27
CA GLN A 44 -9.96 7.95 0.19
C GLN A 44 -10.00 6.42 0.10
N MET A 45 -9.18 5.71 0.90
CA MET A 45 -9.25 4.25 0.98
C MET A 45 -10.64 3.81 1.49
N VAL A 46 -11.24 2.84 0.80
CA VAL A 46 -12.54 2.28 1.18
C VAL A 46 -12.45 1.47 2.49
N TRP A 47 -11.31 0.79 2.69
CA TRP A 47 -11.03 -0.04 3.85
C TRP A 47 -9.78 0.45 4.57
N SER A 48 -9.80 0.46 5.89
CA SER A 48 -8.66 0.83 6.71
C SER A 48 -7.61 -0.29 6.77
N VAL A 49 -6.37 0.08 7.13
CA VAL A 49 -5.28 -0.90 7.31
C VAL A 49 -5.65 -2.02 8.31
N PRO A 50 -6.22 -1.73 9.50
CA PRO A 50 -6.61 -2.79 10.43
C PRO A 50 -7.70 -3.72 9.88
N GLU A 51 -8.67 -3.20 9.12
CA GLU A 51 -9.74 -4.01 8.52
C GLU A 51 -9.19 -5.00 7.50
N ILE A 52 -8.29 -4.55 6.61
CA ILE A 52 -7.66 -5.42 5.61
C ILE A 52 -6.80 -6.50 6.27
N ILE A 53 -6.01 -6.16 7.30
CA ILE A 53 -5.21 -7.15 8.02
C ILE A 53 -6.11 -8.20 8.69
N ALA A 54 -7.17 -7.76 9.36
CA ALA A 54 -8.11 -8.65 10.04
C ALA A 54 -8.76 -9.61 9.03
N ASP A 55 -9.32 -9.10 7.94
CA ASP A 55 -10.00 -9.91 6.92
C ASP A 55 -9.02 -10.88 6.22
N LEU A 56 -7.86 -10.37 5.76
CA LEU A 56 -6.84 -11.19 5.09
C LEU A 56 -6.30 -12.32 5.99
N SER A 57 -6.15 -12.05 7.29
CA SER A 57 -5.66 -13.05 8.25
C SER A 57 -6.61 -14.24 8.44
N THR A 58 -7.88 -14.12 8.06
CA THR A 58 -8.83 -15.24 8.07
C THR A 58 -8.62 -16.19 6.89
N MET A 59 -8.03 -15.70 5.80
CA MET A 59 -7.80 -16.44 4.55
C MET A 59 -6.37 -17.00 4.47
N TYR A 60 -5.39 -16.24 4.94
CA TYR A 60 -3.97 -16.58 4.91
C TYR A 60 -3.33 -16.36 6.26
N THR A 61 -2.44 -17.25 6.68
CA THR A 61 -1.61 -17.00 7.86
C THR A 61 -0.52 -16.00 7.51
N LEU A 62 -0.62 -14.78 8.03
CA LEU A 62 0.40 -13.75 7.86
C LEU A 62 1.66 -14.08 8.67
N GLN A 63 2.81 -14.08 8.00
CA GLN A 63 4.12 -14.31 8.58
C GLN A 63 4.90 -13.01 8.74
N GLN A 64 5.92 -13.03 9.60
CA GLN A 64 6.88 -11.94 9.66
C GLN A 64 7.57 -11.78 8.30
N GLY A 65 7.55 -10.56 7.78
CA GLY A 65 8.16 -10.24 6.48
C GLY A 65 7.18 -10.23 5.32
N ASP A 66 5.93 -10.66 5.51
CA ASP A 66 4.89 -10.53 4.50
C ASP A 66 4.57 -9.06 4.22
N LEU A 67 4.31 -8.75 2.95
CA LEU A 67 3.96 -7.40 2.48
C LEU A 67 2.56 -7.41 1.87
N ILE A 68 1.75 -6.41 2.26
CA ILE A 68 0.40 -6.21 1.72
C ILE A 68 0.39 -4.92 0.89
N TYR A 69 0.07 -5.03 -0.39
CA TYR A 69 -0.11 -3.89 -1.29
C TYR A 69 -1.59 -3.51 -1.32
N MET A 70 -1.90 -2.31 -0.83
CA MET A 70 -3.25 -1.91 -0.41
C MET A 70 -4.12 -1.35 -1.54
N GLY A 71 -3.77 -1.66 -2.80
CA GLY A 71 -4.38 -1.08 -3.99
C GLY A 71 -3.74 0.23 -4.42
N THR A 72 -4.30 0.83 -5.47
CA THR A 72 -3.82 2.09 -6.03
C THR A 72 -4.97 3.08 -6.12
N PRO A 73 -4.72 4.38 -5.91
CA PRO A 73 -5.68 5.41 -6.25
C PRO A 73 -5.89 5.50 -7.77
N ALA A 74 -6.88 6.29 -8.18
CA ALA A 74 -7.12 6.63 -9.58
C ALA A 74 -5.93 7.38 -10.20
#